data_AF-A0A2V4VEH1-F1
#
_entry.id   AF-A0A2V4VEH1-F1
#
_cell.length_a   1.000
_cell.length_b   1.000
_cell.length_c   1.000
_cell.angle_alpha   90.00
_cell.angle_beta   90.00
_cell.angle_gamma   90.00
#
_symmetry.space_group_name_H-M   'P 1'
#
loop_
_entity.id
_entity.type
_entity.pdbx_description
1 polymer ?
#
loop_
_entity_poly.entity_id
_entity_poly.type
_entity_poly.pdbx_seq_one_letter_code
_entity_poly.pdbx_strand_id
1 'polypeptide(L)'
;MANLNDSKILELKKQIEEKKKSVSKSKKFTPVTNCSIELDGVRINIQTLTKEQLISLLVKLNSYAASAIELELLDQYIISGYNIADWIGDLKSKLDFINSKDEEQKLKLMESKLDKLLSDDKKVELELNEIAEMLNS
;
A
#
# COMPACT_ATOMS: atom_id res chain seq x y z
N MET A 1 25.17 -23.39 -20.04
CA MET A 1 24.74 -23.51 -18.63
C MET A 1 23.67 -22.45 -18.31
N ALA A 2 22.56 -22.44 -19.07
CA ALA A 2 21.48 -21.44 -18.92
C ALA A 2 20.28 -21.94 -18.09
N ASN A 3 20.08 -23.25 -17.92
CA ASN A 3 18.79 -23.76 -17.46
C ASN A 3 18.43 -23.53 -15.97
N LEU A 4 19.38 -23.54 -15.04
CA LEU A 4 19.04 -23.54 -13.61
C LEU A 4 18.63 -22.14 -13.11
N ASN A 5 19.35 -21.11 -13.56
CA ASN A 5 19.12 -19.74 -13.12
C ASN A 5 17.85 -19.16 -13.77
N ASP A 6 17.63 -19.40 -15.05
CA ASP A 6 16.43 -18.92 -15.75
C ASP A 6 15.15 -19.57 -15.20
N SER A 7 15.19 -20.87 -14.88
CA SER A 7 14.05 -21.56 -14.24
C SER A 7 13.70 -20.94 -12.88
N LYS A 8 14.72 -20.62 -12.08
CA LYS A 8 14.53 -19.97 -10.77
C LYS A 8 14.03 -18.53 -10.93
N ILE A 9 14.49 -17.81 -11.95
CA ILE A 9 14.02 -16.45 -12.24
C ILE A 9 12.54 -16.48 -12.65
N LEU A 10 12.11 -17.43 -13.49
CA LEU A 10 10.71 -17.60 -13.89
C LEU A 10 9.81 -17.93 -12.69
N GLU A 11 10.27 -18.80 -11.78
CA GLU A 11 9.54 -19.10 -10.54
C GLU A 11 9.36 -17.84 -9.68
N LEU A 12 10.41 -17.05 -9.51
CA LEU A 12 10.35 -15.80 -8.75
C LEU A 12 9.43 -14.76 -9.41
N LYS A 13 9.41 -14.68 -10.74
CA LYS A 13 8.47 -13.82 -11.47
C LYS A 13 7.02 -14.23 -11.22
N LYS A 14 6.73 -15.54 -11.25
CA LYS A 14 5.38 -16.06 -10.94
C LYS A 14 4.93 -15.70 -9.52
N GLN A 15 5.82 -15.84 -8.53
CA GLN A 15 5.54 -15.43 -7.15
C GLN A 15 5.27 -13.92 -7.03
N ILE A 16 6.00 -13.09 -7.78
CA ILE A 16 5.75 -11.63 -7.83
C ILE A 16 4.38 -11.33 -8.45
N GLU A 17 4.00 -12.03 -9.52
CA GLU A 17 2.70 -11.84 -10.17
C GLU A 17 1.54 -12.20 -9.24
N GLU A 18 1.65 -13.30 -8.49
CA GLU A 18 0.67 -13.68 -7.46
C GLU A 18 0.55 -12.61 -6.37
N LYS A 19 1.69 -12.08 -5.88
CA LYS A 19 1.69 -10.99 -4.90
C LYS A 19 1.11 -9.68 -5.44
N LYS A 20 1.35 -9.34 -6.72
CA LYS A 20 0.74 -8.16 -7.35
C LYS A 20 -0.78 -8.29 -7.44
N LYS A 21 -1.30 -9.49 -7.74
CA LYS A 21 -2.75 -9.77 -7.77
C LYS A 21 -3.39 -9.61 -6.38
N SER A 22 -2.68 -9.90 -5.29
CA SER A 22 -3.18 -9.61 -3.93
C SER A 22 -3.11 -8.12 -3.58
N VAL A 23 -2.02 -7.42 -3.92
CA VAL A 23 -1.83 -6.00 -3.59
C VAL A 23 -2.74 -5.07 -4.40
N SER A 24 -2.99 -5.36 -5.67
CA SER A 24 -3.85 -4.56 -6.55
C SER A 24 -5.32 -4.50 -6.13
N LYS A 25 -5.76 -5.39 -5.24
CA LYS A 25 -7.11 -5.32 -4.61
C LYS A 25 -7.20 -4.25 -3.51
N SER A 26 -6.11 -3.56 -3.20
CA SER A 26 -6.09 -2.53 -2.16
C SER A 26 -7.03 -1.38 -2.51
N LYS A 27 -7.93 -1.05 -1.59
CA LYS A 27 -8.97 -0.04 -1.78
C LYS A 27 -8.35 1.36 -1.88
N LYS A 28 -8.95 2.21 -2.72
CA LYS A 28 -8.62 3.64 -2.74
C LYS A 28 -8.90 4.24 -1.35
N PHE A 29 -8.09 5.22 -0.98
CA PHE A 29 -8.35 6.00 0.23
C PHE A 29 -9.64 6.83 0.06
N THR A 30 -10.68 6.48 0.81
CA THR A 30 -11.98 7.15 0.82
C THR A 30 -12.30 7.61 2.24
N PRO A 31 -11.85 8.81 2.64
CA PRO A 31 -12.03 9.32 3.99
C PRO A 31 -13.50 9.66 4.28
N VAL A 32 -13.89 9.47 5.54
CA VAL A 32 -15.16 9.97 6.09
C VAL A 32 -15.03 11.46 6.45
N THR A 33 -13.87 11.86 6.94
CA THR A 33 -13.60 13.22 7.39
C THR A 33 -13.18 14.14 6.23
N ASN A 34 -13.12 15.45 6.50
CA ASN A 34 -12.59 16.43 5.54
C ASN A 34 -11.04 16.39 5.39
N CYS A 35 -10.35 15.43 6.01
CA CYS A 35 -8.90 15.29 6.03
C CYS A 35 -8.10 16.44 6.67
N SER A 36 -8.75 17.43 7.26
CA SER A 36 -8.12 18.60 7.88
C SER A 36 -8.44 18.63 9.36
N ILE A 37 -7.55 18.05 10.17
CA ILE A 37 -7.71 17.98 11.62
C ILE A 37 -6.95 19.12 12.29
N GLU A 38 -7.53 19.73 13.32
CA GLU A 38 -6.90 20.74 14.15
C GLU A 38 -6.68 20.20 15.56
N LEU A 39 -5.42 20.12 15.98
CA LEU A 39 -5.00 19.61 17.28
C LEU A 39 -4.08 20.62 17.94
N ASP A 40 -4.37 20.99 19.18
CA ASP A 40 -3.53 21.90 19.98
C ASP A 40 -3.21 23.22 19.26
N GLY A 41 -4.17 23.74 18.48
CA GLY A 41 -4.01 24.96 17.67
C GLY A 41 -3.23 24.79 16.36
N VAL A 42 -2.83 23.56 16.02
CA VAL A 42 -2.11 23.25 14.77
C VAL A 42 -3.03 22.49 13.81
N ARG A 43 -3.18 23.02 12.60
CA ARG A 43 -3.95 22.38 11.52
C ARG A 43 -3.07 21.43 10.70
N ILE A 44 -3.52 20.20 10.54
CA ILE A 44 -2.81 19.10 9.87
C ILE A 44 -3.71 18.54 8.77
N ASN A 45 -3.18 18.44 7.55
CA ASN A 45 -3.86 17.77 6.45
C ASN A 45 -3.35 16.33 6.31
N ILE A 46 -4.20 15.33 6.58
CA ILE A 46 -3.80 13.92 6.57
C ILE A 46 -3.46 13.40 5.17
N GLN A 47 -3.90 14.08 4.10
CA GLN A 47 -3.59 13.65 2.74
C GLN A 47 -2.11 13.84 2.38
N THR A 48 -1.48 14.85 2.98
CA THR A 48 -0.10 15.27 2.69
C THR A 48 0.93 14.69 3.66
N LEU A 49 0.49 13.96 4.68
CA LEU A 49 1.38 13.39 5.68
C LEU A 49 2.27 12.27 5.11
N THR A 50 3.51 12.22 5.59
CA THR A 50 4.37 11.05 5.41
C THR A 50 3.87 9.88 6.24
N LYS A 51 4.35 8.67 5.93
CA LYS A 51 4.02 7.46 6.69
C LYS A 51 4.35 7.59 8.18
N GLU A 52 5.52 8.15 8.51
CA GLU A 52 5.96 8.36 9.89
C GLU A 52 5.05 9.37 10.62
N GLN A 53 4.67 10.46 9.95
CA GLN A 53 3.74 11.44 10.50
C GLN A 53 2.33 10.84 10.71
N LEU A 54 1.85 10.01 9.79
CA LEU A 54 0.58 9.29 9.95
C LEU A 54 0.59 8.36 11.16
N ILE A 55 1.68 7.59 11.35
CA ILE A 55 1.84 6.71 12.50
C ILE A 55 1.84 7.53 13.80
N SER A 56 2.61 8.62 13.84
CA SER A 56 2.66 9.50 15.02
C SER A 56 1.29 10.09 15.36
N LEU A 57 0.56 10.58 14.35
CA LEU A 57 -0.78 11.12 14.54
C LEU A 57 -1.78 10.04 14.98
N LEU A 58 -1.71 8.84 14.40
CA LEU A 58 -2.57 7.71 14.76
C LEU A 58 -2.34 7.30 16.23
N VAL A 59 -1.10 7.21 16.69
CA VAL A 59 -0.77 6.91 18.08
C VAL A 59 -1.32 7.99 19.00
N LYS A 60 -1.15 9.26 18.64
CA LYS A 60 -1.68 10.41 19.40
C LYS A 60 -3.20 10.34 19.51
N LEU A 61 -3.93 10.17 18.40
CA LEU A 61 -5.39 10.05 18.45
C LEU A 61 -5.83 8.80 19.22
N ASN A 62 -5.12 7.67 19.09
CA ASN A 62 -5.44 6.48 19.87
C ASN A 62 -5.28 6.71 21.38
N SER A 63 -4.29 7.51 21.82
CA SER A 63 -4.16 7.87 23.23
C SER A 63 -5.36 8.70 23.74
N TYR A 64 -5.86 9.64 22.92
CA TYR A 64 -7.04 10.41 23.28
C TYR A 64 -8.30 9.55 23.30
N ALA A 65 -8.45 8.64 22.33
CA ALA A 65 -9.56 7.71 22.30
C ALA A 65 -9.55 6.77 23.51
N ALA A 66 -8.38 6.26 23.91
CA ALA A 66 -8.24 5.42 25.11
C ALA A 66 -8.67 6.17 26.38
N SER A 67 -8.21 7.40 26.58
CA SER A 67 -8.65 8.23 27.70
C SER A 67 -10.14 8.56 27.62
N ALA A 68 -10.68 8.85 26.44
CA ALA A 68 -12.10 9.11 26.26
C ALA A 68 -12.97 7.87 26.55
N ILE A 69 -12.48 6.67 26.26
CA ILE A 69 -13.14 5.41 26.63
C ILE A 69 -13.17 5.25 28.16
N GLU A 70 -12.04 5.45 28.83
CA GLU A 70 -11.94 5.34 30.29
C GLU A 70 -12.86 6.33 31.02
N LEU A 71 -13.09 7.49 30.41
CA LEU A 71 -13.98 8.52 30.93
C LEU A 71 -15.44 8.36 30.48
N GLU A 72 -15.78 7.36 29.67
CA GLU A 72 -17.11 7.16 29.06
C GLU A 72 -17.58 8.34 28.19
N LEU A 73 -16.64 9.03 27.54
CA LEU A 73 -16.86 10.22 26.71
C LEU A 73 -16.55 10.01 25.22
N LEU A 74 -16.25 8.78 24.79
CA LEU A 74 -15.82 8.51 23.40
C LEU A 74 -16.78 9.07 22.34
N ASP A 75 -18.09 8.89 22.53
CA ASP A 75 -19.10 9.34 21.57
C ASP A 75 -19.22 10.87 21.52
N GLN A 76 -18.86 11.54 22.63
CA GLN A 76 -18.93 13.00 22.77
C GLN A 76 -17.60 13.68 22.35
N TYR A 77 -16.53 12.92 22.17
CA TYR A 77 -15.22 13.45 21.87
C TYR A 77 -15.07 13.78 20.37
N ILE A 78 -15.41 15.03 20.04
CA ILE A 78 -15.41 15.57 18.68
C ILE A 78 -14.17 16.43 18.44
N ILE A 79 -13.47 16.16 17.33
CA ILE A 79 -12.33 16.96 16.86
C ILE A 79 -12.64 17.46 15.46
N SER A 80 -12.55 18.78 15.26
CA SER A 80 -12.79 19.42 13.96
C SER A 80 -14.11 19.01 13.28
N GLY A 81 -15.14 18.75 14.09
CA GLY A 81 -16.49 18.39 13.61
C GLY A 81 -16.76 16.91 13.37
N TYR A 82 -15.80 16.01 13.63
CA TYR A 82 -15.97 14.56 13.48
C TYR A 82 -15.59 13.81 14.76
N ASN A 83 -16.13 12.60 14.94
CA ASN A 83 -15.76 11.76 16.07
C ASN A 83 -14.31 11.27 15.92
N ILE A 84 -13.61 11.08 17.03
CA ILE A 84 -12.24 10.55 16.99
C ILE A 84 -12.11 9.19 16.30
N ALA A 85 -13.14 8.35 16.37
CA ALA A 85 -13.19 7.06 15.69
C ALA A 85 -13.11 7.23 14.16
N ASP A 86 -13.78 8.25 13.60
CA ASP A 86 -13.75 8.55 12.16
C ASP A 86 -12.34 8.95 11.72
N TRP A 87 -11.68 9.82 12.51
CA TRP A 87 -10.30 10.21 12.26
C TRP A 87 -9.32 9.03 12.31
N ILE A 88 -9.47 8.15 13.30
CA ILE A 88 -8.66 6.94 13.42
C ILE A 88 -8.89 6.01 12.22
N GLY A 89 -10.15 5.86 11.78
CA GLY A 89 -10.52 5.08 10.60
C GLY A 89 -9.86 5.60 9.32
N ASP A 90 -9.89 6.92 9.13
CA ASP A 90 -9.26 7.58 7.99
C ASP A 90 -7.73 7.42 8.00
N LEU A 91 -7.09 7.61 9.15
CA LEU A 91 -5.63 7.43 9.28
C LEU A 91 -5.19 6.00 8.99
N LYS A 92 -5.92 4.99 9.50
CA LYS A 92 -5.66 3.57 9.21
C LYS A 92 -5.81 3.29 7.71
N SER A 93 -6.91 3.76 7.12
CA SER A 93 -7.16 3.59 5.69
C SER A 93 -6.09 4.25 4.82
N LYS A 94 -5.61 5.43 5.21
CA LYS A 94 -4.51 6.13 4.52
C LYS A 94 -3.18 5.39 4.66
N LEU A 95 -2.89 4.87 5.85
CA LEU A 95 -1.68 4.09 6.12
C LEU A 95 -1.66 2.79 5.29
N ASP A 96 -2.78 2.08 5.24
CA ASP A 96 -2.93 0.89 4.41
C ASP A 96 -2.73 1.21 2.93
N PHE A 97 -3.33 2.31 2.44
CA PHE A 97 -3.12 2.77 1.06
C PHE A 97 -1.65 3.04 0.73
N ILE A 98 -0.91 3.69 1.64
CA ILE A 98 0.52 3.94 1.46
C ILE A 98 1.30 2.63 1.47
N ASN A 99 1.01 1.73 2.41
CA ASN A 99 1.69 0.43 2.51
C ASN A 99 1.53 -0.39 1.23
N SER A 100 0.31 -0.44 0.69
CA SER A 100 0.03 -1.13 -0.57
C SER A 100 0.78 -0.52 -1.74
N LYS A 101 0.88 0.81 -1.80
CA LYS A 101 1.63 1.51 -2.85
C LYS A 101 3.14 1.25 -2.75
N ASP A 102 3.69 1.25 -1.54
CA ASP A 102 5.10 0.93 -1.28
C ASP A 102 5.41 -0.52 -1.69
N GLU A 103 4.49 -1.45 -1.39
CA GLU A 103 4.63 -2.86 -1.76
C GLU A 103 4.56 -3.05 -3.29
N GLU A 104 3.62 -2.39 -3.96
CA GLU A 104 3.52 -2.41 -5.42
C GLU A 104 4.81 -1.91 -6.09
N GLN A 105 5.37 -0.81 -5.59
CA GLN A 105 6.65 -0.28 -6.08
C GLN A 105 7.80 -1.26 -5.84
N LYS A 106 7.88 -1.90 -4.67
CA LYS A 106 8.89 -2.92 -4.38
C LYS A 106 8.78 -4.11 -5.33
N LEU A 107 7.57 -4.62 -5.57
CA LEU A 107 7.33 -5.74 -6.49
C LEU A 107 7.74 -5.38 -7.92
N LYS A 108 7.43 -4.16 -8.38
CA LYS A 108 7.86 -3.66 -9.70
C LYS A 108 9.38 -3.56 -9.83
N LEU A 109 10.08 -3.10 -8.78
CA LEU A 109 11.54 -3.06 -8.77
C LEU A 109 12.17 -4.46 -8.78
N MET A 110 11.58 -5.41 -8.05
CA MET A 110 12.04 -6.81 -8.05
C MET A 110 11.86 -7.46 -9.43
N GLU A 111 10.70 -7.27 -10.05
CA GLU A 111 10.43 -7.77 -11.41
C GLU A 111 11.42 -7.21 -12.43
N SER A 112 11.64 -5.89 -12.45
CA SER A 112 12.60 -5.26 -13.37
C SER A 112 14.04 -5.77 -13.16
N LYS A 113 14.41 -6.13 -11.93
CA LYS A 113 15.71 -6.76 -11.66
C LYS A 113 15.77 -8.19 -12.22
N LEU A 114 14.69 -8.96 -12.08
CA LEU A 114 14.60 -10.31 -12.63
C LEU A 114 14.63 -10.29 -14.17
N ASP A 115 13.96 -9.33 -14.82
CA ASP A 115 13.98 -9.15 -16.28
C ASP A 115 15.39 -8.93 -16.81
N LYS A 116 16.20 -8.15 -16.09
CA LYS A 116 17.61 -7.88 -16.45
C LYS A 116 18.52 -9.09 -16.25
N LEU A 117 18.18 -9.99 -15.34
CA LEU A 117 18.97 -11.19 -15.03
C LEU A 117 18.64 -12.37 -15.94
N LEU A 118 17.54 -12.32 -16.68
CA LEU A 118 17.17 -13.34 -17.67
C LEU A 118 18.21 -13.40 -18.78
N SER A 119 18.58 -14.60 -19.20
CA SER A 119 19.45 -14.78 -20.36
C SER A 119 18.80 -14.27 -21.64
N ASP A 120 19.61 -13.78 -22.59
CA ASP A 120 19.08 -13.26 -23.85
C ASP A 120 18.40 -14.36 -24.68
N ASP A 121 18.94 -15.58 -24.66
CA ASP A 121 18.32 -16.76 -25.27
C ASP A 121 16.90 -17.00 -24.72
N LYS A 122 16.73 -16.89 -23.40
CA LYS A 122 15.42 -17.10 -22.76
C LYS A 122 14.46 -15.94 -23.01
N LYS A 123 14.96 -14.70 -23.15
CA LYS A 123 14.12 -13.56 -23.56
C LYS A 123 13.57 -13.75 -24.96
N VAL A 124 14.43 -14.14 -25.90
CA VAL A 124 14.02 -14.45 -27.28
C VAL A 124 12.99 -15.58 -27.29
N GLU A 125 13.19 -16.64 -26.50
CA GLU A 125 12.21 -17.72 -26.36
C GLU A 125 10.84 -17.22 -25.87
N LEU A 126 10.82 -16.34 -24.87
CA LEU A 126 9.57 -15.74 -24.36
C LEU A 126 8.88 -14.87 -25.41
N GLU A 127 9.60 -14.01 -26.12
CA GLU A 127 9.03 -13.16 -27.19
C GLU A 127 8.46 -14.00 -28.34
N LEU A 128 9.15 -15.07 -28.75
CA LEU A 128 8.65 -15.98 -29.78
C LEU A 128 7.35 -16.68 -29.34
N ASN A 129 7.26 -17.08 -28.07
CA ASN A 129 6.05 -17.67 -27.51
C ASN A 129 4.90 -16.66 -27.44
N GLU A 130 5.15 -15.41 -27.04
CA GLU A 130 4.12 -14.35 -27.03
C GLU A 130 3.57 -14.09 -28.45
N ILE A 131 4.43 -14.01 -29.47
CA ILE A 131 3.99 -13.84 -30.87
C ILE A 131 3.18 -15.07 -31.32
N ALA A 132 3.62 -16.28 -30.96
CA ALA A 132 2.89 -17.49 -31.29
C ALA A 132 1.51 -17.55 -30.62
N GLU A 133 1.37 -17.09 -29.38
CA GLU A 133 0.08 -16.97 -28.70
C GLU A 133 -0.82 -15.93 -29.38
N MET A 134 -0.28 -14.76 -29.76
CA MET A 134 -1.03 -13.71 -30.46
C MET A 134 -1.53 -14.13 -31.84
N LEU A 135 -0.82 -15.04 -32.53
CA LEU A 135 -1.25 -15.58 -33.82
C LEU A 135 -2.33 -16.66 -33.67
N ASN A 136 -2.43 -17.28 -32.49
CA ASN A 136 -3.40 -18.34 -32.18
C ASN A 136 -4.62 -17.83 -31.38
N SER A 137 -4.65 -16.55 -31.00
CA SER A 137 -5.77 -15.84 -30.35
C SER A 137 -6.63 -15.09 -31.37
#